data_AF-A0A8H5FYY1-F1
#
_entry.id   AF-A0A8H5FYY1-F1
#
_cell.length_a   1.000
_cell.length_b   1.000
_cell.length_c   1.000
_cell.angle_alpha   90.00
_cell.angle_beta   90.00
_cell.angle_gamma   90.00
#
_symmetry.space_group_name_H-M   'P 1'
#
loop_
_entity.id
_entity.type
_entity.pdbx_description
1 polymer ?
#
loop_
_entity_poly.entity_id
_entity_poly.type
_entity_poly.pdbx_seq_one_letter_code
_entity_poly.pdbx_strand_id
1 'polypeptide(L)'
;MTTTLNIAHFNDVYQVSDQDIRVDGKKETIDVTKFATLLSDVASKWGDRADGHKEGLIVFSGDLFSPSIESSQTRGGHMPPIINALGVDVACPGNHEFDMGVPQLNKLIERTTFPWLFSNIVDTNTGTVPMPMKEVYVLERKGIKIGFVGLVEEEWIKPITGWPKNFKWLDMIEVGKKLSAKLRDPAGEYKCDIVIAVTHCYNPNSGTDFKEFTEVVLTLRDTPAGSIRKKVIQEIEGRRIVTRGDTPVNTVMKEIYDRELATMAAAKKDKVFITNVEIDTRIARTQESAIGNWVADCLRHSYDDALGKIGYSTVDGVLMSSGDMRGGFKPGHQATLGDLMSLLPYPDPVVVIEINASDFFSALENALSFWPKSNGRFPIMSGFRVSWDGSKPVGQRVLRVWLLEESTKLGKDGKPSLVDKEEVLRTSTRKYLLMVGEYIATGGDGYETLANKKFIITPENGQPKSALVRKFLLGAQFLNKQLQEKPEDRSPRAREVIDGMRKQSRPTKPRSGSLFDILSDTTDLVFDTADLVLDIVDDLIPAVLWSISAPLIIAAHLLGDEEDMGLLDPYERERTRRSGEDANLLDVNAAEKDAEKTIPVIQPVVDGRLQNVAGSA
;
A
#
# COMPACT_ATOMS: atom_id res chain seq x y z
N MET A 1 -18.04 1.04 -45.91
CA MET A 1 -17.35 -0.24 -45.69
C MET A 1 -17.59 -0.68 -44.25
N THR A 2 -17.51 -1.97 -43.97
CA THR A 2 -17.59 -2.50 -42.60
C THR A 2 -16.22 -3.03 -42.20
N THR A 3 -15.73 -2.65 -41.02
CA THR A 3 -14.41 -3.06 -40.50
C THR A 3 -14.57 -3.55 -39.07
N THR A 4 -13.85 -4.62 -38.70
CA THR A 4 -13.86 -5.16 -37.34
C THR A 4 -12.61 -4.73 -36.57
N LEU A 5 -12.78 -4.30 -35.33
CA LEU A 5 -11.69 -4.02 -34.39
C LEU A 5 -11.75 -5.03 -33.24
N ASN A 6 -10.67 -5.78 -33.06
CA ASN A 6 -10.53 -6.76 -31.98
C ASN A 6 -9.77 -6.13 -30.81
N ILE A 7 -10.25 -6.34 -29.60
CA ILE A 7 -9.67 -5.81 -28.36
C ILE A 7 -9.63 -6.95 -27.34
N ALA A 8 -8.46 -7.28 -26.80
CA ALA A 8 -8.35 -8.03 -25.55
C ALA A 8 -8.25 -7.03 -24.39
N HIS A 9 -9.04 -7.23 -23.34
CA HIS A 9 -9.06 -6.36 -22.17
C HIS A 9 -8.97 -7.15 -20.87
N PHE A 10 -8.13 -6.67 -19.95
CA PHE A 10 -7.98 -7.18 -18.59
C PHE A 10 -7.57 -6.06 -17.62
N ASN A 11 -7.66 -6.32 -16.33
CA ASN A 11 -7.45 -5.37 -15.22
C ASN A 11 -7.25 -6.13 -13.90
N ASP A 12 -6.74 -5.44 -12.88
CA ASP A 12 -6.50 -5.97 -11.54
C ASP A 12 -5.71 -7.28 -11.59
N VAL A 13 -4.44 -7.19 -11.98
CA VAL A 13 -3.57 -8.35 -12.12
C VAL A 13 -2.44 -8.27 -11.11
N TYR A 14 -2.50 -9.13 -10.10
CA TYR A 14 -1.66 -8.98 -8.91
C TYR A 14 -0.72 -10.16 -8.70
N GLN A 15 -1.25 -11.37 -8.84
CA GLN A 15 -0.53 -12.60 -8.51
C GLN A 15 -0.01 -13.28 -9.78
N VAL A 16 1.31 -13.24 -9.96
CA VAL A 16 1.97 -13.85 -11.12
C VAL A 16 2.32 -15.33 -10.90
N SER A 17 2.41 -15.76 -9.64
CA SER A 17 2.68 -17.13 -9.22
C SER A 17 1.48 -18.06 -9.38
N ASP A 18 1.67 -19.34 -9.06
CA ASP A 18 0.62 -20.35 -9.08
C ASP A 18 -0.60 -19.92 -8.24
N GLN A 19 -1.78 -20.02 -8.86
CA GLN A 19 -3.06 -19.75 -8.26
C GLN A 19 -3.98 -20.94 -8.41
N ASP A 20 -4.60 -21.36 -7.32
CA ASP A 20 -5.65 -22.36 -7.32
C ASP A 20 -7.01 -21.73 -7.63
N ILE A 21 -7.58 -22.10 -8.77
CA ILE A 21 -8.90 -21.63 -9.21
C ILE A 21 -9.92 -22.78 -9.22
N ARG A 22 -11.21 -22.42 -9.25
CA ARG A 22 -12.29 -23.37 -9.51
C ARG A 22 -13.00 -22.99 -10.80
N VAL A 23 -12.95 -23.88 -11.78
CA VAL A 23 -13.67 -23.73 -13.04
C VAL A 23 -14.51 -24.98 -13.29
N ASP A 24 -15.80 -24.79 -13.57
CA ASP A 24 -16.76 -25.88 -13.76
C ASP A 24 -16.77 -26.93 -12.61
N GLY A 25 -16.56 -26.46 -11.38
CA GLY A 25 -16.52 -27.29 -10.17
C GLY A 25 -15.22 -28.07 -9.97
N LYS A 26 -14.24 -27.95 -10.87
CA LYS A 26 -12.92 -28.60 -10.77
C LYS A 26 -11.87 -27.61 -10.26
N LYS A 27 -10.96 -28.12 -9.41
CA LYS A 27 -9.79 -27.36 -8.97
C LYS A 27 -8.73 -27.42 -10.06
N GLU A 28 -8.24 -26.26 -10.49
CA GLU A 28 -7.18 -26.12 -11.49
C GLU A 28 -6.11 -25.15 -10.94
N THR A 29 -4.87 -25.27 -11.42
CA THR A 29 -3.78 -24.36 -11.04
C THR A 29 -3.29 -23.61 -12.27
N ILE A 30 -3.31 -22.29 -12.21
CA ILE A 30 -2.91 -21.38 -13.29
C ILE A 30 -1.79 -20.44 -12.83
N ASP A 31 -1.12 -19.77 -13.77
CA ASP A 31 -0.14 -18.72 -13.52
C ASP A 31 -0.12 -17.73 -14.69
N VAL A 32 0.73 -16.70 -14.60
CA VAL A 32 0.89 -15.70 -15.67
C VAL A 32 1.40 -16.30 -16.99
N THR A 33 2.14 -17.42 -16.94
CA THR A 33 2.72 -18.05 -18.13
C THR A 33 1.66 -18.73 -18.98
N LYS A 34 0.64 -19.31 -18.35
CA LYS A 34 -0.54 -19.87 -19.03
C LYS A 34 -1.45 -18.78 -19.57
N PHE A 35 -1.66 -17.71 -18.79
CA PHE A 35 -2.40 -16.54 -19.27
C PHE A 35 -1.75 -15.95 -20.53
N ALA A 36 -0.42 -15.84 -20.56
CA ALA A 36 0.32 -15.34 -21.72
C ALA A 36 0.12 -16.22 -22.97
N THR A 37 0.09 -17.56 -22.84
CA THR A 37 -0.27 -18.46 -23.95
C THR A 37 -1.66 -18.18 -24.47
N LEU A 38 -2.65 -18.09 -23.57
CA LEU A 38 -4.04 -17.87 -23.94
C LEU A 38 -4.25 -16.53 -24.64
N LEU A 39 -3.62 -15.46 -24.15
CA LEU A 39 -3.64 -14.14 -24.79
C LEU A 39 -2.98 -14.19 -26.18
N SER A 40 -1.84 -14.89 -26.30
CA SER A 40 -1.15 -15.08 -27.58
C SER A 40 -1.99 -15.87 -28.59
N ASP A 41 -2.69 -16.92 -28.16
CA ASP A 41 -3.57 -17.73 -29.00
C ASP A 41 -4.75 -16.91 -29.56
N VAL A 42 -5.31 -16.02 -28.75
CA VAL A 42 -6.35 -15.08 -29.19
C VAL A 42 -5.77 -14.06 -30.17
N ALA A 43 -4.65 -13.43 -29.81
CA ALA A 43 -3.99 -12.44 -30.65
C ALA A 43 -3.52 -13.02 -32.00
N SER A 44 -3.18 -14.31 -32.04
CA SER A 44 -2.74 -15.01 -33.25
C SER A 44 -3.79 -14.99 -34.37
N LYS A 45 -5.07 -14.92 -34.01
CA LYS A 45 -6.23 -14.90 -34.92
C LYS A 45 -6.47 -13.52 -35.54
N TRP A 46 -5.83 -12.48 -35.03
CA TRP A 46 -5.93 -11.13 -35.57
C TRP A 46 -5.02 -10.96 -36.79
N GLY A 47 -5.35 -9.99 -37.64
CA GLY A 47 -4.55 -9.67 -38.83
C GLY A 47 -3.14 -9.21 -38.47
N ASP A 48 -2.18 -9.45 -39.36
CA ASP A 48 -0.78 -9.05 -39.17
C ASP A 48 -0.52 -7.62 -39.65
N ARG A 49 0.36 -6.92 -38.94
CA ARG A 49 0.89 -5.60 -39.33
C ARG A 49 2.29 -5.76 -39.93
N ALA A 50 2.69 -4.77 -40.73
CA ALA A 50 4.00 -4.76 -41.38
C ALA A 50 5.18 -4.67 -40.41
N ASP A 51 4.96 -4.17 -39.18
CA ASP A 51 5.96 -4.07 -38.12
C ASP A 51 6.06 -5.33 -37.24
N GLY A 52 5.39 -6.42 -37.62
CA GLY A 52 5.41 -7.70 -36.91
C GLY A 52 4.44 -7.79 -35.73
N HIS A 53 3.67 -6.73 -35.45
CA HIS A 53 2.61 -6.74 -34.44
C HIS A 53 1.26 -7.19 -35.03
N LYS A 54 0.26 -7.38 -34.17
CA LYS A 54 -1.11 -7.71 -34.57
C LYS A 54 -1.97 -6.45 -34.72
N GLU A 55 -2.99 -6.55 -35.57
CA GLU A 55 -3.98 -5.50 -35.84
C GLU A 55 -5.02 -5.33 -34.72
N GLY A 56 -5.12 -6.29 -33.80
CA GLY A 56 -5.93 -6.12 -32.60
C GLY A 56 -5.25 -5.22 -31.57
N LEU A 57 -5.95 -4.96 -30.48
CA LEU A 57 -5.48 -4.15 -29.38
C LEU A 57 -5.49 -4.94 -28.08
N ILE A 58 -4.49 -4.72 -27.23
CA ILE A 58 -4.44 -5.22 -25.87
C ILE A 58 -4.53 -4.01 -24.95
N VAL A 59 -5.62 -3.90 -24.20
CA VAL A 59 -5.95 -2.74 -23.36
C VAL A 59 -5.98 -3.16 -21.90
N PHE A 60 -5.33 -2.38 -21.04
CA PHE A 60 -5.24 -2.65 -19.61
C PHE A 60 -5.88 -1.54 -18.79
N SER A 61 -6.77 -1.88 -17.85
CA SER A 61 -7.42 -0.87 -17.00
C SER A 61 -6.89 -0.89 -15.57
N GLY A 62 -5.59 -0.81 -15.36
CA GLY A 62 -5.00 -0.48 -14.05
C GLY A 62 -4.95 -1.64 -13.06
N ASP A 63 -4.34 -1.33 -11.91
CA ASP A 63 -4.10 -2.24 -10.79
C ASP A 63 -3.14 -3.37 -11.16
N LEU A 64 -1.91 -2.95 -11.47
CA LEU A 64 -0.82 -3.79 -11.94
C LEU A 64 0.23 -4.02 -10.84
N PHE A 65 0.62 -2.97 -10.14
CA PHE A 65 1.84 -3.00 -9.33
C PHE A 65 1.63 -3.56 -7.91
N SER A 66 0.40 -3.61 -7.44
CA SER A 66 0.00 -4.13 -6.13
C SER A 66 -1.52 -4.39 -6.14
N PRO A 67 -2.10 -5.11 -5.15
CA PRO A 67 -1.45 -5.73 -3.99
C PRO A 67 -1.17 -7.23 -4.21
N SER A 68 0.05 -7.67 -3.92
CA SER A 68 0.40 -9.09 -3.88
C SER A 68 1.50 -9.39 -2.87
N ILE A 69 1.72 -10.68 -2.60
CA ILE A 69 2.88 -11.12 -1.79
C ILE A 69 4.17 -10.73 -2.50
N GLU A 70 4.17 -10.81 -3.84
CA GLU A 70 5.25 -10.39 -4.70
C GLU A 70 5.46 -8.87 -4.61
N SER A 71 4.41 -8.05 -4.74
CA SER A 71 4.54 -6.59 -4.63
C SER A 71 4.98 -6.13 -3.24
N SER A 72 4.59 -6.85 -2.18
CA SER A 72 5.10 -6.61 -0.83
C SER A 72 6.62 -6.75 -0.74
N GLN A 73 7.24 -7.55 -1.62
CA GLN A 73 8.70 -7.76 -1.67
C GLN A 73 9.40 -6.87 -2.70
N THR A 74 8.75 -6.54 -3.81
CA THR A 74 9.39 -5.84 -4.93
C THR A 74 8.93 -4.40 -5.12
N ARG A 75 7.89 -3.95 -4.40
CA ARG A 75 7.18 -2.68 -4.64
C ARG A 75 6.78 -2.51 -6.10
N GLY A 76 6.12 -3.53 -6.67
CA GLY A 76 5.69 -3.55 -8.07
C GLY A 76 6.80 -3.79 -9.10
N GLY A 77 8.08 -3.76 -8.70
CA GLY A 77 9.23 -3.86 -9.59
C GLY A 77 9.32 -5.13 -10.47
N HIS A 78 8.60 -6.20 -10.14
CA HIS A 78 8.54 -7.44 -10.93
C HIS A 78 7.60 -7.35 -12.14
N MET A 79 6.65 -6.42 -12.13
CA MET A 79 5.57 -6.36 -13.13
C MET A 79 5.95 -5.73 -14.47
N PRO A 80 6.80 -4.68 -14.56
CA PRO A 80 7.18 -4.10 -15.84
C PRO A 80 7.66 -5.11 -16.90
N PRO A 81 8.60 -6.04 -16.63
CA PRO A 81 9.02 -7.00 -17.66
C PRO A 81 7.90 -7.98 -18.05
N ILE A 82 7.01 -8.33 -17.12
CA ILE A 82 5.86 -9.22 -17.37
C ILE A 82 4.83 -8.54 -18.27
N ILE A 83 4.37 -7.34 -17.90
CA ILE A 83 3.33 -6.64 -18.65
C ILE A 83 3.80 -6.20 -20.05
N ASN A 84 5.09 -5.88 -20.19
CA ASN A 84 5.68 -5.56 -21.50
C ASN A 84 5.64 -6.77 -22.43
N ALA A 85 5.91 -7.97 -21.92
CA ALA A 85 5.86 -9.20 -22.72
C ALA A 85 4.43 -9.62 -23.12
N LEU A 86 3.41 -9.11 -22.44
CA LEU A 86 2.00 -9.29 -22.83
C LEU A 86 1.58 -8.35 -23.98
N GLY A 87 2.39 -7.35 -24.34
CA GLY A 87 2.16 -6.51 -25.51
C GLY A 87 1.00 -5.52 -25.37
N VAL A 88 0.76 -4.99 -24.17
CA VAL A 88 -0.26 -3.95 -23.91
C VAL A 88 -0.01 -2.73 -24.80
N ASP A 89 -1.07 -2.22 -25.45
CA ASP A 89 -1.03 -1.02 -26.30
C ASP A 89 -1.27 0.27 -25.51
N VAL A 90 -2.08 0.21 -24.45
CA VAL A 90 -2.47 1.37 -23.64
C VAL A 90 -2.99 0.95 -22.28
N ALA A 91 -2.68 1.75 -21.26
CA ALA A 91 -3.12 1.52 -19.88
C ALA A 91 -3.76 2.77 -19.25
N CYS A 92 -4.56 2.54 -18.20
CA CYS A 92 -5.02 3.58 -17.27
C CYS A 92 -4.61 3.16 -15.84
N PRO A 93 -4.16 4.07 -14.96
CA PRO A 93 -3.89 3.74 -13.56
C PRO A 93 -5.18 3.41 -12.80
N GLY A 94 -5.11 2.43 -11.90
CA GLY A 94 -6.01 2.22 -10.78
C GLY A 94 -5.46 2.80 -9.47
N ASN A 95 -6.09 2.48 -8.33
CA ASN A 95 -5.66 3.02 -7.02
C ASN A 95 -4.35 2.38 -6.57
N HIS A 96 -4.16 1.09 -6.85
CA HIS A 96 -3.05 0.31 -6.32
C HIS A 96 -1.72 0.61 -7.02
N GLU A 97 -1.75 1.39 -8.10
CA GLU A 97 -0.56 2.05 -8.67
C GLU A 97 0.12 3.02 -7.67
N PHE A 98 -0.65 3.58 -6.73
CA PHE A 98 -0.18 4.64 -5.82
C PHE A 98 0.23 4.13 -4.43
N ASP A 99 0.05 2.84 -4.14
CA ASP A 99 0.31 2.25 -2.82
C ASP A 99 1.73 2.46 -2.30
N MET A 100 2.69 2.60 -3.22
CA MET A 100 4.12 2.75 -2.95
C MET A 100 4.63 4.18 -3.15
N GLY A 101 3.71 5.13 -3.38
CA GLY A 101 4.03 6.53 -3.66
C GLY A 101 4.23 6.85 -5.14
N VAL A 102 3.99 8.12 -5.49
CA VAL A 102 4.17 8.63 -6.87
C VAL A 102 5.61 8.51 -7.39
N PRO A 103 6.68 8.71 -6.59
CA PRO A 103 8.04 8.51 -7.09
C PRO A 103 8.29 7.08 -7.57
N GLN A 104 7.81 6.07 -6.83
CA GLN A 104 7.93 4.68 -7.23
C GLN A 104 7.06 4.37 -8.45
N LEU A 105 5.81 4.87 -8.48
CA LEU A 105 4.91 4.73 -9.63
C LEU A 105 5.58 5.23 -10.92
N ASN A 106 6.16 6.42 -10.90
CA ASN A 106 6.80 7.02 -12.07
C ASN A 106 7.93 6.13 -12.60
N LYS A 107 8.79 5.60 -11.73
CA LYS A 107 9.84 4.65 -12.12
C LYS A 107 9.30 3.38 -12.76
N LEU A 108 8.20 2.85 -12.22
CA LEU A 108 7.59 1.63 -12.75
C LEU A 108 6.96 1.90 -14.13
N ILE A 109 6.25 3.03 -14.30
CA ILE A 109 5.68 3.43 -15.59
C ILE A 109 6.77 3.64 -16.63
N GLU A 110 7.88 4.31 -16.29
CA GLU A 110 9.01 4.53 -17.21
C GLU A 110 9.66 3.21 -17.69
N ARG A 111 9.50 2.13 -16.93
CA ARG A 111 9.96 0.78 -17.30
C ARG A 111 8.94 0.00 -18.13
N THR A 112 7.73 0.53 -18.33
CA THR A 112 6.74 -0.07 -19.24
C THR A 112 6.91 0.45 -20.67
N THR A 113 6.50 -0.34 -21.66
CA THR A 113 6.68 -0.01 -23.10
C THR A 113 5.44 0.63 -23.75
N PHE A 114 4.44 1.01 -22.95
CA PHE A 114 3.16 1.53 -23.42
C PHE A 114 2.74 2.79 -22.64
N PRO A 115 1.89 3.65 -23.24
CA PRO A 115 1.43 4.86 -22.57
C PRO A 115 0.39 4.56 -21.49
N TRP A 116 0.55 5.24 -20.35
CA TRP A 116 -0.43 5.32 -19.27
C TRP A 116 -1.23 6.62 -19.39
N LEU A 117 -2.55 6.52 -19.31
CA LEU A 117 -3.48 7.64 -19.51
C LEU A 117 -4.13 8.04 -18.20
N PHE A 118 -4.02 9.31 -17.84
CA PHE A 118 -4.59 9.86 -16.60
C PHE A 118 -5.30 11.20 -16.86
N SER A 119 -6.27 11.14 -17.77
CA SER A 119 -6.84 12.29 -18.47
C SER A 119 -7.60 13.27 -17.57
N ASN A 120 -8.14 12.82 -16.45
CA ASN A 120 -8.95 13.66 -15.55
C ASN A 120 -8.24 14.05 -14.25
N ILE A 121 -6.91 13.89 -14.19
CA ILE A 121 -6.09 14.45 -13.12
C ILE A 121 -5.21 15.56 -13.68
N VAL A 122 -5.13 16.68 -12.97
CA VAL A 122 -4.24 17.80 -13.31
C VAL A 122 -3.26 18.02 -12.18
N ASP A 123 -1.98 18.05 -12.49
CA ASP A 123 -0.96 18.59 -11.62
C ASP A 123 -1.03 20.13 -11.67
N THR A 124 -1.41 20.76 -10.57
CA THR A 124 -1.55 22.23 -10.48
C THR A 124 -0.23 22.98 -10.60
N ASN A 125 0.92 22.31 -10.41
CA ASN A 125 2.23 22.92 -10.58
C ASN A 125 2.58 23.12 -12.05
N THR A 126 2.15 22.20 -12.92
CA THR A 126 2.46 22.21 -14.36
C THR A 126 1.28 22.65 -15.23
N GLY A 127 0.04 22.52 -14.72
CA GLY A 127 -1.19 22.76 -15.47
C GLY A 127 -1.54 21.64 -16.46
N THR A 128 -0.84 20.51 -16.41
CA THR A 128 -1.04 19.36 -17.29
C THR A 128 -1.35 18.10 -16.48
N VAL A 129 -1.58 16.97 -17.15
CA VAL A 129 -1.60 15.68 -16.46
C VAL A 129 -0.25 15.40 -15.79
N PRO A 130 -0.21 14.62 -14.69
CA PRO A 130 1.04 14.25 -14.04
C PRO A 130 1.99 13.45 -14.95
N MET A 131 3.26 13.82 -14.99
CA MET A 131 4.29 13.05 -15.70
C MET A 131 4.62 11.75 -14.94
N PRO A 132 4.94 10.65 -15.64
CA PRO A 132 5.12 10.49 -17.09
C PRO A 132 3.84 10.11 -17.87
N MET A 133 2.67 10.18 -17.24
CA MET A 133 1.38 9.82 -17.86
C MET A 133 0.94 10.85 -18.93
N LYS A 134 -0.02 10.46 -19.77
CA LYS A 134 -0.50 11.28 -20.90
C LYS A 134 -1.99 11.63 -20.77
N GLU A 135 -2.36 12.81 -21.29
CA GLU A 135 -3.76 13.25 -21.31
C GLU A 135 -4.58 12.40 -22.27
N VAL A 136 -4.04 12.13 -23.46
CA VAL A 136 -4.67 11.31 -24.49
C VAL A 136 -3.61 10.53 -25.24
N TYR A 137 -4.02 9.47 -25.93
CA TYR A 137 -3.17 8.76 -26.86
C TYR A 137 -3.94 8.39 -28.12
N VAL A 138 -3.29 8.43 -29.27
CA VAL A 138 -3.93 8.12 -30.56
C VAL A 138 -3.04 7.16 -31.32
N LEU A 139 -3.63 6.08 -31.83
CA LEU A 139 -2.98 5.14 -32.73
C LEU A 139 -3.92 4.79 -33.90
N GLU A 140 -3.39 4.05 -34.87
CA GLU A 140 -4.15 3.55 -36.01
C GLU A 140 -4.08 2.01 -36.08
N ARG A 141 -5.22 1.37 -36.35
CA ARG A 141 -5.35 -0.08 -36.60
C ARG A 141 -6.34 -0.30 -37.73
N LYS A 142 -6.02 -1.14 -38.72
CA LYS A 142 -6.86 -1.41 -39.90
C LYS A 142 -7.42 -0.15 -40.58
N GLY A 143 -6.63 0.92 -40.66
CA GLY A 143 -7.06 2.21 -41.24
C GLY A 143 -8.08 2.98 -40.39
N ILE A 144 -8.23 2.61 -39.10
CA ILE A 144 -9.09 3.27 -38.13
C ILE A 144 -8.22 4.04 -37.16
N LYS A 145 -8.41 5.36 -37.08
CA LYS A 145 -7.74 6.19 -36.09
C LYS A 145 -8.51 6.18 -34.78
N ILE A 146 -7.87 5.72 -33.71
CA ILE A 146 -8.49 5.44 -32.42
C ILE A 146 -7.86 6.37 -31.39
N GLY A 147 -8.70 7.20 -30.77
CA GLY A 147 -8.30 8.02 -29.62
C GLY A 147 -8.59 7.31 -28.30
N PHE A 148 -7.70 7.44 -27.33
CA PHE A 148 -7.83 6.87 -26.00
C PHE A 148 -7.81 7.98 -24.94
N VAL A 149 -8.65 7.81 -23.93
CA VAL A 149 -8.69 8.63 -22.71
C VAL A 149 -8.67 7.69 -21.50
N GLY A 150 -7.92 8.04 -20.47
CA GLY A 150 -7.84 7.31 -19.20
C GLY A 150 -8.61 8.05 -18.12
N LEU A 151 -9.64 7.46 -17.54
CA LEU A 151 -10.52 8.15 -16.59
C LEU A 151 -10.66 7.35 -15.29
N VAL A 152 -10.52 8.05 -14.17
CA VAL A 152 -10.67 7.46 -12.82
C VAL A 152 -11.74 8.17 -12.00
N GLU A 153 -12.38 7.44 -11.10
CA GLU A 153 -13.42 7.97 -10.21
C GLU A 153 -12.82 8.72 -9.00
N GLU A 154 -13.51 9.75 -8.49
CA GLU A 154 -13.03 10.52 -7.33
C GLU A 154 -12.96 9.66 -6.06
N GLU A 155 -13.98 8.81 -5.85
CA GLU A 155 -14.08 7.93 -4.67
C GLU A 155 -12.92 6.94 -4.59
N TRP A 156 -12.32 6.58 -5.72
CA TRP A 156 -11.14 5.73 -5.80
C TRP A 156 -9.86 6.41 -5.32
N ILE A 157 -9.76 7.71 -5.53
CA ILE A 157 -8.54 8.49 -5.23
C ILE A 157 -8.51 8.93 -3.79
N LYS A 158 -9.67 9.28 -3.24
CA LYS A 158 -9.85 9.80 -1.89
C LYS A 158 -9.09 9.00 -0.81
N PRO A 159 -9.17 7.65 -0.76
CA PRO A 159 -8.54 6.85 0.28
C PRO A 159 -7.07 6.43 -0.01
N ILE A 160 -6.46 6.88 -1.12
CA ILE A 160 -5.05 6.56 -1.43
C ILE A 160 -4.13 7.23 -0.41
N THR A 161 -3.11 6.55 0.12
CA THR A 161 -2.09 7.17 1.00
C THR A 161 -1.06 7.96 0.20
N GLY A 162 -0.63 9.13 0.68
CA GLY A 162 0.45 9.89 0.02
C GLY A 162 0.05 10.56 -1.29
N TRP A 163 -1.25 10.76 -1.53
CA TRP A 163 -1.74 11.47 -2.71
C TRP A 163 -1.19 12.91 -2.76
N PRO A 164 -0.50 13.33 -3.83
CA PRO A 164 0.08 14.67 -3.89
C PRO A 164 -0.96 15.78 -3.79
N LYS A 165 -0.71 16.78 -2.94
CA LYS A 165 -1.62 17.92 -2.72
C LYS A 165 -1.87 18.75 -3.98
N ASN A 166 -0.92 18.75 -4.92
CA ASN A 166 -1.01 19.43 -6.21
C ASN A 166 -1.79 18.62 -7.26
N PHE A 167 -2.15 17.37 -7.00
CA PHE A 167 -2.95 16.59 -7.94
C PHE A 167 -4.43 16.84 -7.71
N LYS A 168 -5.07 17.44 -8.71
CA LYS A 168 -6.49 17.79 -8.70
C LYS A 168 -7.27 16.86 -9.59
N TRP A 169 -8.26 16.19 -9.02
CA TRP A 169 -9.26 15.45 -9.79
C TRP A 169 -10.25 16.41 -10.47
N LEU A 170 -10.63 16.06 -11.69
CA LEU A 170 -11.67 16.72 -12.47
C LEU A 170 -12.78 15.71 -12.77
N ASP A 171 -14.02 16.21 -12.88
CA ASP A 171 -15.18 15.35 -13.18
C ASP A 171 -14.95 14.50 -14.43
N MET A 172 -14.94 13.18 -14.25
CA MET A 172 -14.58 12.24 -15.29
C MET A 172 -15.55 12.29 -16.48
N ILE A 173 -16.83 12.61 -16.24
CA ILE A 173 -17.86 12.68 -17.28
C ILE A 173 -17.66 13.95 -18.12
N GLU A 174 -17.41 15.09 -17.48
CA GLU A 174 -17.12 16.36 -18.14
C GLU A 174 -15.83 16.27 -18.96
N VAL A 175 -14.75 15.77 -18.35
CA VAL A 175 -13.47 15.55 -19.03
C VAL A 175 -13.64 14.57 -20.19
N GLY A 176 -14.33 13.45 -19.96
CA GLY A 176 -14.63 12.45 -20.99
C GLY A 176 -15.36 13.06 -22.19
N LYS A 177 -16.42 13.86 -21.95
CA LYS A 177 -17.15 14.56 -23.02
C LYS A 177 -16.28 15.57 -23.77
N LYS A 178 -15.50 16.37 -23.04
CA LYS A 178 -14.59 17.38 -23.61
C LYS A 178 -13.53 16.74 -24.51
N LEU A 179 -12.84 15.72 -24.02
CA LEU A 179 -11.79 15.03 -24.78
C LEU A 179 -12.36 14.21 -25.93
N SER A 180 -13.52 13.59 -25.74
CA SER A 180 -14.28 12.91 -26.80
C SER A 180 -14.62 13.84 -27.98
N ALA A 181 -14.95 15.11 -27.71
CA ALA A 181 -15.15 16.13 -28.72
C ALA A 181 -13.81 16.57 -29.36
N LYS A 182 -12.79 16.91 -28.57
CA LYS A 182 -11.44 17.30 -29.01
C LYS A 182 -10.83 16.26 -29.97
N LEU A 183 -10.92 14.98 -29.62
CA LEU A 183 -10.33 13.88 -30.38
C LEU A 183 -11.03 13.65 -31.73
N ARG A 184 -12.33 13.97 -31.85
CA ARG A 184 -13.13 13.78 -33.07
C ARG A 184 -13.27 15.03 -33.94
N ASP A 185 -12.83 16.19 -33.46
CA ASP A 185 -12.99 17.45 -34.19
C ASP A 185 -12.36 17.35 -35.60
N PRO A 186 -13.14 17.53 -36.68
CA PRO A 186 -12.62 17.47 -38.05
C PRO A 186 -11.63 18.61 -38.36
N ALA A 187 -11.72 19.74 -37.66
CA ALA A 187 -10.78 20.85 -37.74
C ALA A 187 -9.60 20.69 -36.76
N GLY A 188 -9.70 19.76 -35.80
CA GLY A 188 -8.68 19.49 -34.80
C GLY A 188 -7.50 18.67 -35.32
N GLU A 189 -6.51 18.46 -34.45
CA GLU A 189 -5.27 17.73 -34.77
C GLU A 189 -5.51 16.24 -35.02
N TYR A 190 -6.28 15.58 -34.13
CA TYR A 190 -6.35 14.12 -34.09
C TYR A 190 -7.27 13.54 -35.16
N LYS A 191 -8.51 14.05 -35.27
CA LYS A 191 -9.53 13.62 -36.25
C LYS A 191 -9.85 12.12 -36.16
N CYS A 192 -9.92 11.59 -34.94
CA CYS A 192 -10.16 10.18 -34.64
C CYS A 192 -11.51 9.70 -35.16
N ASP A 193 -11.56 8.46 -35.64
CA ASP A 193 -12.79 7.82 -36.10
C ASP A 193 -13.65 7.33 -34.94
N ILE A 194 -12.99 6.79 -33.91
CA ILE A 194 -13.58 6.33 -32.66
C ILE A 194 -12.74 6.82 -31.47
N VAL A 195 -13.36 6.87 -30.29
CA VAL A 195 -12.67 7.15 -29.03
C VAL A 195 -13.08 6.08 -28.02
N ILE A 196 -12.08 5.50 -27.35
CA ILE A 196 -12.23 4.49 -26.31
C ILE A 196 -11.85 5.13 -24.97
N ALA A 197 -12.72 5.03 -23.98
CA ALA A 197 -12.37 5.37 -22.60
C ALA A 197 -11.86 4.11 -21.91
N VAL A 198 -10.64 4.15 -21.40
CA VAL A 198 -10.05 3.15 -20.52
C VAL A 198 -10.26 3.67 -19.11
N THR A 199 -11.03 2.96 -18.30
CA THR A 199 -11.47 3.49 -17.00
C THR A 199 -11.13 2.55 -15.87
N HIS A 200 -10.77 3.12 -14.73
CA HIS A 200 -10.66 2.41 -13.46
C HIS A 200 -11.66 3.01 -12.47
N CYS A 201 -12.74 2.27 -12.19
CA CYS A 201 -13.88 2.71 -11.37
C CYS A 201 -14.38 1.54 -10.53
N TYR A 202 -15.02 1.86 -9.40
CA TYR A 202 -15.40 0.82 -8.44
C TYR A 202 -16.40 -0.17 -9.04
N ASN A 203 -16.03 -1.44 -9.02
CA ASN A 203 -16.94 -2.54 -9.30
C ASN A 203 -16.59 -3.70 -8.37
N PRO A 204 -17.46 -4.11 -7.44
CA PRO A 204 -17.14 -5.20 -6.49
C PRO A 204 -16.94 -6.58 -7.16
N ASN A 205 -17.18 -6.69 -8.47
CA ASN A 205 -16.90 -7.88 -9.26
C ASN A 205 -15.83 -7.65 -10.33
N SER A 206 -15.09 -6.52 -10.29
CA SER A 206 -13.93 -6.34 -11.15
C SER A 206 -12.75 -7.18 -10.67
N GLY A 207 -11.90 -7.48 -11.63
CA GLY A 207 -10.56 -7.99 -11.40
C GLY A 207 -10.33 -9.38 -11.93
N THR A 208 -9.25 -9.49 -12.69
CA THR A 208 -8.97 -10.69 -13.46
C THR A 208 -7.91 -11.55 -12.81
N ASP A 209 -6.90 -10.94 -12.16
CA ASP A 209 -5.79 -11.63 -11.50
C ASP A 209 -5.15 -12.72 -12.38
N PHE A 210 -5.03 -12.44 -13.69
CA PHE A 210 -4.60 -13.38 -14.73
C PHE A 210 -5.47 -14.66 -14.88
N LYS A 211 -6.64 -14.71 -14.24
CA LYS A 211 -7.63 -15.80 -14.35
C LYS A 211 -8.39 -15.74 -15.66
N GLU A 212 -8.54 -14.54 -16.23
CA GLU A 212 -9.33 -14.33 -17.43
C GLU A 212 -9.06 -12.99 -18.11
N PHE A 213 -9.56 -12.84 -19.33
CA PHE A 213 -9.68 -11.57 -20.01
C PHE A 213 -10.90 -11.58 -20.93
N THR A 214 -11.31 -10.42 -21.41
CA THR A 214 -12.42 -10.30 -22.35
C THR A 214 -11.89 -10.00 -23.75
N GLU A 215 -12.26 -10.82 -24.73
CA GLU A 215 -12.15 -10.43 -26.15
C GLU A 215 -13.42 -9.67 -26.55
N VAL A 216 -13.25 -8.43 -26.97
CA VAL A 216 -14.29 -7.57 -27.52
C VAL A 216 -14.06 -7.40 -29.01
N VAL A 217 -15.10 -7.64 -29.82
CA VAL A 217 -15.09 -7.38 -31.25
C VAL A 217 -16.09 -6.28 -31.56
N LEU A 218 -15.58 -5.15 -32.08
CA LEU A 218 -16.40 -4.04 -32.53
C LEU A 218 -16.57 -4.11 -34.04
N THR A 219 -17.82 -4.19 -34.50
CA THR A 219 -18.15 -4.07 -35.93
C THR A 219 -18.49 -2.62 -36.24
N LEU A 220 -17.66 -1.97 -37.06
CA LEU A 220 -17.72 -0.54 -37.35
C LEU A 220 -18.17 -0.28 -38.78
N ARG A 221 -19.02 0.73 -38.97
CA ARG A 221 -19.45 1.20 -40.29
C ARG A 221 -19.12 2.67 -40.49
N ASP A 222 -18.72 3.01 -41.70
CA ASP A 222 -18.52 4.40 -42.11
C ASP A 222 -19.83 5.20 -42.09
N THR A 223 -19.73 6.46 -41.70
CA THR A 223 -20.81 7.44 -41.79
C THR A 223 -20.75 8.22 -43.11
N PRO A 224 -21.81 8.96 -43.49
CA PRO A 224 -21.77 9.83 -44.66
C PRO A 224 -20.64 10.85 -44.60
N ALA A 225 -20.07 11.19 -45.77
CA ALA A 225 -19.01 12.20 -45.88
C ALA A 225 -19.44 13.52 -45.21
N GLY A 226 -18.51 14.15 -44.48
CA GLY A 226 -18.76 15.37 -43.70
C GLY A 226 -19.28 15.16 -42.28
N SER A 227 -19.57 13.92 -41.86
CA SER A 227 -19.95 13.62 -40.47
C SER A 227 -18.79 13.83 -39.49
N ILE A 228 -19.08 14.39 -38.31
CA ILE A 228 -18.09 14.50 -37.21
C ILE A 228 -17.67 13.11 -36.72
N ARG A 229 -18.65 12.24 -36.47
CA ARG A 229 -18.38 10.82 -36.18
C ARG A 229 -18.15 10.12 -37.50
N LYS A 230 -16.91 9.74 -37.81
CA LYS A 230 -16.56 9.08 -39.07
C LYS A 230 -16.93 7.60 -39.10
N LYS A 231 -17.01 6.96 -37.93
CA LYS A 231 -17.47 5.57 -37.77
C LYS A 231 -18.51 5.45 -36.68
N VAL A 232 -19.40 4.49 -36.84
CA VAL A 232 -20.40 4.08 -35.83
C VAL A 232 -20.24 2.61 -35.52
N ILE A 233 -20.39 2.26 -34.23
CA ILE A 233 -20.45 0.88 -33.76
C ILE A 233 -21.82 0.33 -34.16
N GLN A 234 -21.82 -0.71 -35.00
CA GLN A 234 -23.03 -1.44 -35.36
C GLN A 234 -23.32 -2.57 -34.38
N GLU A 235 -22.26 -3.22 -33.89
CA GLU A 235 -22.34 -4.40 -33.03
C GLU A 235 -21.12 -4.46 -32.10
N ILE A 236 -21.34 -4.99 -30.90
CA ILE A 236 -20.32 -5.31 -29.91
C ILE A 236 -20.53 -6.76 -29.51
N GLU A 237 -19.56 -7.62 -29.82
CA GLU A 237 -19.50 -8.97 -29.27
C GLU A 237 -18.46 -9.00 -28.14
N GLY A 238 -18.81 -9.56 -26.99
CA GLY A 238 -17.91 -9.78 -25.87
C GLY A 238 -17.81 -11.26 -25.54
N ARG A 239 -16.59 -11.78 -25.38
CA ARG A 239 -16.31 -13.16 -25.02
C ARG A 239 -15.36 -13.19 -23.84
N ARG A 240 -15.83 -13.76 -22.72
CA ARG A 240 -14.99 -14.05 -21.55
C ARG A 240 -14.12 -15.26 -21.85
N ILE A 241 -12.81 -15.12 -21.65
CA ILE A 241 -11.83 -16.16 -21.91
C ILE A 241 -11.11 -16.45 -20.60
N VAL A 242 -11.19 -17.70 -20.14
CA VAL A 242 -10.71 -18.12 -18.82
C VAL A 242 -9.43 -18.94 -18.99
N THR A 243 -8.39 -18.60 -18.24
CA THR A 243 -7.13 -19.36 -18.16
C THR A 243 -7.41 -20.72 -17.54
N ARG A 244 -6.92 -21.79 -18.17
CA ARG A 244 -7.13 -23.16 -17.71
C ARG A 244 -5.84 -23.78 -17.20
N GLY A 245 -5.96 -24.73 -16.28
CA GLY A 245 -4.84 -25.49 -15.75
C GLY A 245 -4.13 -26.35 -16.80
N ASP A 246 -4.81 -26.74 -17.87
CA ASP A 246 -4.25 -27.49 -19.00
C ASP A 246 -3.69 -26.59 -20.13
N THR A 247 -3.82 -25.26 -20.02
CA THR A 247 -3.19 -24.32 -20.95
C THR A 247 -1.67 -24.50 -20.94
N PRO A 248 -1.01 -24.63 -22.11
CA PRO A 248 0.44 -24.74 -22.17
C PRO A 248 1.16 -23.52 -21.58
N VAL A 249 2.36 -23.74 -21.04
CA VAL A 249 3.23 -22.68 -20.52
C VAL A 249 3.84 -21.89 -21.68
N ASN A 250 3.74 -20.56 -21.65
CA ASN A 250 4.48 -19.69 -22.55
C ASN A 250 5.95 -19.64 -22.13
N THR A 251 6.87 -20.13 -22.97
CA THR A 251 8.30 -20.26 -22.63
C THR A 251 8.98 -18.91 -22.43
N VAL A 252 8.65 -17.90 -23.23
CA VAL A 252 9.21 -16.55 -23.09
C VAL A 252 8.76 -15.91 -21.79
N MET A 253 7.46 -16.01 -21.47
CA MET A 253 6.95 -15.52 -20.20
C MET A 253 7.55 -16.28 -19.01
N LYS A 254 7.77 -17.59 -19.15
CA LYS A 254 8.41 -18.42 -18.11
C LYS A 254 9.83 -17.94 -17.82
N GLU A 255 10.63 -17.63 -18.85
CA GLU A 255 11.99 -17.10 -18.67
C GLU A 255 12.00 -15.74 -17.95
N ILE A 256 11.04 -14.87 -18.27
CA ILE A 256 10.86 -13.58 -17.59
C ILE A 256 10.47 -13.80 -16.13
N TYR A 257 9.45 -14.61 -15.88
CA TYR A 257 8.97 -14.95 -14.54
C TYR A 257 10.08 -15.56 -13.68
N ASP A 258 10.86 -16.50 -14.22
CA ASP A 258 11.97 -17.15 -13.50
C ASP A 258 13.08 -16.17 -13.13
N ARG A 259 13.34 -15.18 -14.00
CA ARG A 259 14.32 -14.12 -13.71
C ARG A 259 13.85 -13.24 -12.55
N GLU A 260 12.59 -12.80 -12.56
CA GLU A 260 12.06 -11.98 -11.48
C GLU A 260 12.01 -12.78 -10.17
N LEU A 261 11.60 -14.05 -10.22
CA LEU A 261 11.63 -14.95 -9.07
C LEU A 261 13.05 -15.11 -8.49
N ALA A 262 14.07 -15.21 -9.35
CA ALA A 262 15.47 -15.27 -8.92
C ALA A 262 15.94 -13.96 -8.27
N THR A 263 15.53 -12.80 -8.81
CA THR A 263 15.79 -11.48 -8.22
C THR A 263 15.15 -11.37 -6.84
N MET A 264 13.87 -11.76 -6.70
CA MET A 264 13.17 -11.79 -5.42
C MET A 264 13.87 -12.71 -4.41
N ALA A 265 14.26 -13.91 -4.83
CA ALA A 265 14.94 -14.88 -3.97
C ALA A 265 16.29 -14.37 -3.44
N ALA A 266 17.00 -13.57 -4.24
CA ALA A 266 18.23 -12.92 -3.79
C ALA A 266 17.94 -11.72 -2.87
N ALA A 267 17.00 -10.83 -3.23
CA ALA A 267 16.59 -9.69 -2.41
C ALA A 267 16.05 -10.10 -1.02
N LYS A 268 15.43 -11.28 -0.88
CA LYS A 268 14.98 -11.84 0.40
C LYS A 268 16.09 -11.96 1.44
N LYS A 269 17.36 -12.02 1.03
CA LYS A 269 18.51 -12.19 1.92
C LYS A 269 19.00 -10.87 2.52
N ASP A 270 18.59 -9.74 1.97
CA ASP A 270 19.02 -8.43 2.45
C ASP A 270 18.34 -8.09 3.77
N LYS A 271 19.10 -7.43 4.63
CA LYS A 271 18.69 -7.00 5.97
C LYS A 271 17.72 -5.82 5.85
N VAL A 272 16.66 -5.84 6.66
CA VAL A 272 15.64 -4.77 6.72
C VAL A 272 15.48 -4.15 8.11
N PHE A 273 15.83 -4.86 9.18
CA PHE A 273 15.91 -4.30 10.53
C PHE A 273 16.80 -5.15 11.44
N ILE A 274 17.21 -4.59 12.57
CA ILE A 274 17.91 -5.30 13.65
C ILE A 274 17.02 -5.26 14.89
N THR A 275 16.82 -6.38 15.58
CA THR A 275 16.12 -6.38 16.88
C THR A 275 17.10 -6.39 18.04
N ASN A 276 16.96 -5.46 18.99
CA ASN A 276 17.76 -5.45 20.23
C ASN A 276 17.19 -6.34 21.34
N VAL A 277 15.99 -6.87 21.13
CA VAL A 277 15.28 -7.72 22.10
C VAL A 277 14.89 -9.05 21.48
N GLU A 278 14.54 -10.01 22.33
CA GLU A 278 13.98 -11.27 21.86
C GLU A 278 12.58 -11.03 21.30
N ILE A 279 12.33 -11.59 20.11
CA ILE A 279 11.02 -11.64 19.48
C ILE A 279 10.55 -13.09 19.56
N ASP A 280 9.43 -13.33 20.22
CA ASP A 280 8.76 -14.64 20.22
C ASP A 280 7.27 -14.44 20.04
N THR A 281 6.76 -14.76 18.85
CA THR A 281 5.33 -14.62 18.54
C THR A 281 4.44 -15.64 19.25
N ARG A 282 5.01 -16.70 19.85
CA ARG A 282 4.22 -17.74 20.53
C ARG A 282 3.65 -17.24 21.85
N ILE A 283 4.37 -16.34 22.55
CA ILE A 283 3.90 -15.75 23.81
C ILE A 283 2.67 -14.85 23.60
N ALA A 284 2.56 -14.26 22.41
CA ALA A 284 1.46 -13.37 22.03
C ALA A 284 0.08 -14.08 22.03
N ARG A 285 0.04 -15.41 22.14
CA ARG A 285 -1.19 -16.21 22.14
C ARG A 285 -1.83 -16.36 23.53
N THR A 286 -1.18 -15.85 24.58
CA THR A 286 -1.65 -15.96 25.98
C THR A 286 -1.38 -14.73 26.84
N GLN A 287 -0.53 -13.81 26.38
CA GLN A 287 -0.14 -12.61 27.10
C GLN A 287 0.25 -11.49 26.14
N GLU A 288 0.34 -10.26 26.66
CA GLU A 288 0.91 -9.13 25.94
C GLU A 288 2.33 -9.45 25.46
N SER A 289 2.65 -9.04 24.22
CA SER A 289 3.95 -9.29 23.61
C SER A 289 4.53 -8.02 23.02
N ALA A 290 5.82 -7.82 23.22
CA ALA A 290 6.55 -6.66 22.72
C ALA A 290 6.42 -6.53 21.19
N ILE A 291 6.63 -7.62 20.46
CA ILE A 291 6.52 -7.62 18.99
C ILE A 291 5.11 -7.29 18.51
N GLY A 292 4.07 -7.78 19.19
CA GLY A 292 2.69 -7.45 18.86
C GLY A 292 2.42 -5.96 19.00
N ASN A 293 2.86 -5.35 20.10
CA ASN A 293 2.74 -3.92 20.32
C ASN A 293 3.42 -3.12 19.21
N TRP A 294 4.67 -3.48 18.86
CA TRP A 294 5.44 -2.80 17.82
C TRP A 294 4.79 -2.91 16.43
N VAL A 295 4.34 -4.11 16.01
CA VAL A 295 3.63 -4.27 14.73
C VAL A 295 2.35 -3.44 14.72
N ALA A 296 1.57 -3.47 15.80
CA ALA A 296 0.34 -2.68 15.89
C ALA A 296 0.63 -1.16 15.85
N ASP A 297 1.71 -0.69 16.46
CA ASP A 297 2.12 0.72 16.39
C ASP A 297 2.55 1.12 14.98
N CYS A 298 3.30 0.27 14.26
CA CYS A 298 3.62 0.48 12.86
C CYS A 298 2.37 0.59 11.98
N LEU A 299 1.33 -0.21 12.25
CA LEU A 299 0.09 -0.16 11.46
C LEU A 299 -0.74 1.08 11.77
N ARG A 300 -0.85 1.48 13.04
CA ARG A 300 -1.82 2.51 13.50
C ARG A 300 -1.83 3.77 12.64
N HIS A 301 -0.67 4.22 12.18
CA HIS A 301 -0.52 5.49 11.47
C HIS A 301 -0.46 5.37 9.95
N SER A 302 -0.61 4.15 9.39
CA SER A 302 -0.41 3.92 7.96
C SER A 302 -1.48 4.57 7.06
N TYR A 303 -2.65 4.89 7.62
CA TYR A 303 -3.77 5.49 6.88
C TYR A 303 -4.13 6.90 7.35
N ASP A 304 -3.33 7.54 8.22
CA ASP A 304 -3.67 8.85 8.78
C ASP A 304 -3.84 9.93 7.69
N ASP A 305 -2.98 9.96 6.68
CA ASP A 305 -3.12 10.87 5.53
C ASP A 305 -4.43 10.63 4.75
N ALA A 306 -4.70 9.36 4.43
CA ALA A 306 -5.91 8.96 3.72
C ALA A 306 -7.17 9.37 4.50
N LEU A 307 -7.22 9.05 5.79
CA LEU A 307 -8.33 9.38 6.70
C LEU A 307 -8.56 10.90 6.78
N GLY A 308 -7.49 11.69 6.90
CA GLY A 308 -7.54 13.15 6.90
C GLY A 308 -8.27 13.72 5.68
N LYS A 309 -8.01 13.16 4.49
CA LYS A 309 -8.62 13.62 3.23
C LYS A 309 -10.11 13.30 3.10
N ILE A 310 -10.55 12.20 3.72
CA ILE A 310 -11.96 11.81 3.74
C ILE A 310 -12.71 12.30 5.01
N GLY A 311 -12.12 13.25 5.74
CA GLY A 311 -12.79 13.98 6.82
C GLY A 311 -12.76 13.30 8.19
N TYR A 312 -11.90 12.29 8.37
CA TYR A 312 -11.62 11.69 9.67
C TYR A 312 -10.30 12.24 10.24
N SER A 313 -10.07 12.09 11.54
CA SER A 313 -8.81 12.49 12.16
C SER A 313 -7.72 11.43 11.91
N THR A 314 -7.65 10.45 12.79
CA THR A 314 -6.73 9.31 12.80
C THR A 314 -7.49 8.12 13.36
N VAL A 315 -6.94 6.91 13.24
CA VAL A 315 -7.57 5.75 13.88
C VAL A 315 -7.46 5.85 15.41
N ASP A 316 -8.51 5.45 16.12
CA ASP A 316 -8.48 5.41 17.58
C ASP A 316 -7.52 4.33 18.07
N GLY A 317 -7.47 3.19 17.38
CA GLY A 317 -6.46 2.17 17.61
C GLY A 317 -6.51 0.98 16.65
N VAL A 318 -5.69 -0.02 16.96
CA VAL A 318 -5.49 -1.23 16.17
C VAL A 318 -5.93 -2.43 17.00
N LEU A 319 -6.60 -3.39 16.36
CA LEU A 319 -6.84 -4.72 16.91
C LEU A 319 -6.37 -5.75 15.89
N MET A 320 -5.51 -6.66 16.33
CA MET A 320 -5.00 -7.77 15.53
C MET A 320 -5.18 -9.08 16.27
N SER A 321 -5.24 -10.18 15.52
CA SER A 321 -5.11 -11.50 16.10
C SER A 321 -3.63 -11.82 16.29
N SER A 322 -3.25 -12.42 17.41
CA SER A 322 -1.90 -13.02 17.54
C SER A 322 -1.62 -14.09 16.47
N GLY A 323 -2.68 -14.62 15.88
CA GLY A 323 -2.69 -15.48 14.71
C GLY A 323 -2.19 -14.81 13.43
N ASP A 324 -1.99 -13.50 13.38
CA ASP A 324 -1.49 -12.80 12.19
C ASP A 324 0.05 -12.91 12.07
N MET A 325 0.75 -13.16 13.18
CA MET A 325 2.23 -13.17 13.22
C MET A 325 2.83 -14.57 13.40
N ARG A 326 4.02 -14.81 12.84
CA ARG A 326 4.75 -16.09 12.96
C ARG A 326 6.23 -15.88 13.30
N GLY A 327 6.88 -16.91 13.82
CA GLY A 327 8.34 -16.93 14.01
C GLY A 327 8.84 -16.28 15.29
N GLY A 328 10.15 -16.00 15.31
CA GLY A 328 10.84 -15.41 16.44
C GLY A 328 12.33 -15.19 16.15
N PHE A 329 12.92 -14.20 16.81
CA PHE A 329 14.29 -13.75 16.60
C PHE A 329 15.00 -13.55 17.94
N LYS A 330 16.29 -13.86 17.99
CA LYS A 330 17.13 -13.57 19.17
C LYS A 330 17.59 -12.11 19.16
N PRO A 331 17.94 -11.53 20.32
CA PRO A 331 18.57 -10.22 20.38
C PRO A 331 19.81 -10.15 19.47
N GLY A 332 19.97 -9.05 18.75
CA GLY A 332 21.03 -8.84 17.76
C GLY A 332 20.80 -9.50 16.40
N HIS A 333 19.68 -10.21 16.20
CA HIS A 333 19.34 -10.77 14.89
C HIS A 333 19.15 -9.65 13.86
N GLN A 334 19.85 -9.77 12.73
CA GLN A 334 19.72 -8.88 11.59
C GLN A 334 18.65 -9.48 10.68
N ALA A 335 17.39 -9.07 10.89
CA ALA A 335 16.26 -9.62 10.18
C ALA A 335 16.30 -9.23 8.70
N THR A 336 16.10 -10.23 7.85
CA THR A 336 16.08 -10.10 6.40
C THR A 336 14.68 -9.78 5.86
N LEU A 337 14.57 -9.39 4.59
CA LEU A 337 13.28 -9.24 3.93
C LEU A 337 12.48 -10.55 3.96
N GLY A 338 13.15 -11.70 3.81
CA GLY A 338 12.54 -13.02 3.98
C GLY A 338 12.03 -13.29 5.39
N ASP A 339 12.74 -12.81 6.41
CA ASP A 339 12.28 -12.88 7.81
C ASP A 339 11.01 -12.05 8.03
N LEU A 340 10.94 -10.84 7.45
CA LEU A 340 9.74 -9.99 7.52
C LEU A 340 8.53 -10.66 6.85
N MET A 341 8.71 -11.25 5.66
CA MET A 341 7.64 -11.98 4.97
C MET A 341 7.22 -13.23 5.75
N SER A 342 8.14 -13.85 6.48
CA SER A 342 7.82 -14.99 7.36
C SER A 342 7.10 -14.54 8.63
N LEU A 343 7.43 -13.36 9.16
CA LEU A 343 6.79 -12.77 10.35
C LEU A 343 5.33 -12.38 10.06
N LEU A 344 5.06 -11.79 8.88
CA LEU A 344 3.74 -11.33 8.43
C LEU A 344 3.38 -11.98 7.08
N PRO A 345 2.97 -13.26 7.09
CA PRO A 345 2.87 -14.05 5.85
C PRO A 345 1.55 -13.87 5.09
N TYR A 346 0.56 -13.21 5.68
CA TYR A 346 -0.78 -13.16 5.13
C TYR A 346 -0.97 -11.93 4.22
N PRO A 347 -1.50 -12.12 3.00
CA PRO A 347 -1.73 -11.02 2.05
C PRO A 347 -3.02 -10.25 2.32
N ASP A 348 -3.82 -10.66 3.32
CA ASP A 348 -5.11 -10.02 3.57
C ASP A 348 -4.92 -8.54 3.95
N PRO A 349 -5.69 -7.63 3.34
CA PRO A 349 -5.52 -6.21 3.52
C PRO A 349 -5.83 -5.78 4.96
N VAL A 350 -5.17 -4.72 5.39
CA VAL A 350 -5.53 -3.97 6.59
C VAL A 350 -6.58 -2.94 6.21
N VAL A 351 -7.66 -2.89 6.99
CA VAL A 351 -8.83 -2.05 6.76
C VAL A 351 -9.11 -1.20 8.00
N VAL A 352 -9.94 -0.17 7.84
CA VAL A 352 -10.41 0.67 8.96
C VAL A 352 -11.93 0.60 9.00
N ILE A 353 -12.48 0.22 10.15
CA ILE A 353 -13.93 0.09 10.37
C ILE A 353 -14.41 1.05 11.45
N GLU A 354 -15.63 1.56 11.29
CA GLU A 354 -16.34 2.33 12.30
C GLU A 354 -17.13 1.39 13.23
N ILE A 355 -16.85 1.43 14.52
CA ILE A 355 -17.47 0.56 15.53
C ILE A 355 -18.06 1.35 16.70
N ASN A 356 -18.99 0.75 17.44
CA ASN A 356 -19.43 1.25 18.73
C ASN A 356 -18.62 0.62 19.87
N ALA A 357 -18.66 1.23 21.06
CA ALA A 357 -18.01 0.67 22.24
C ALA A 357 -18.48 -0.76 22.55
N SER A 358 -19.78 -1.04 22.52
CA SER A 358 -20.32 -2.38 22.82
C SER A 358 -19.77 -3.47 21.89
N ASP A 359 -19.56 -3.15 20.61
CA ASP A 359 -18.97 -4.05 19.63
C ASP A 359 -17.49 -4.31 19.97
N PHE A 360 -16.74 -3.27 20.33
CA PHE A 360 -15.34 -3.39 20.71
C PHE A 360 -15.15 -4.26 21.96
N PHE A 361 -15.96 -4.03 22.99
CA PHE A 361 -15.95 -4.86 24.19
C PHE A 361 -16.30 -6.32 23.87
N SER A 362 -17.29 -6.57 23.01
CA SER A 362 -17.66 -7.93 22.61
C SER A 362 -16.53 -8.63 21.84
N ALA A 363 -15.81 -7.88 21.00
CA ALA A 363 -14.64 -8.38 20.29
C ALA A 363 -13.51 -8.77 21.27
N LEU A 364 -13.26 -7.95 22.29
CA LEU A 364 -12.26 -8.25 23.33
C LEU A 364 -12.67 -9.45 24.20
N GLU A 365 -13.95 -9.60 24.53
CA GLU A 365 -14.46 -10.79 25.23
C GLU A 365 -14.24 -12.07 24.40
N ASN A 366 -14.48 -12.02 23.08
CA ASN A 366 -14.13 -13.14 22.19
C ASN A 366 -12.62 -13.39 22.18
N ALA A 367 -11.81 -12.36 22.02
CA ALA A 367 -10.36 -12.45 21.94
C ALA A 367 -9.76 -13.15 23.18
N LEU A 368 -10.33 -12.89 24.35
CA LEU A 368 -9.89 -13.43 25.63
C LEU A 368 -10.60 -14.75 26.01
N SER A 369 -11.59 -15.21 25.26
CA SER A 369 -12.46 -16.33 25.65
C SER A 369 -11.75 -17.67 25.82
N PHE A 370 -10.69 -17.93 25.04
CA PHE A 370 -9.97 -19.22 25.05
C PHE A 370 -8.86 -19.26 26.10
N TRP A 371 -8.47 -18.12 26.65
CA TRP A 371 -7.47 -18.04 27.71
C TRP A 371 -7.89 -18.89 28.92
N PRO A 372 -6.97 -19.65 29.55
CA PRO A 372 -5.51 -19.65 29.38
C PRO A 372 -4.96 -20.54 28.26
N LYS A 373 -5.81 -21.17 27.43
CA LYS A 373 -5.33 -21.96 26.29
C LYS A 373 -4.72 -21.03 25.25
N SER A 374 -3.54 -21.39 24.75
CA SER A 374 -2.90 -20.72 23.61
C SER A 374 -3.83 -20.75 22.39
N ASN A 375 -4.14 -19.58 21.84
CA ASN A 375 -4.98 -19.47 20.65
C ASN A 375 -4.60 -18.25 19.80
N GLY A 376 -4.79 -18.33 18.47
CA GLY A 376 -4.50 -17.23 17.54
C GLY A 376 -5.38 -15.99 17.77
N ARG A 377 -6.60 -16.17 18.27
CA ARG A 377 -7.52 -15.06 18.53
C ARG A 377 -7.08 -14.09 19.63
N PHE A 378 -6.03 -14.41 20.39
CA PHE A 378 -5.60 -13.55 21.51
C PHE A 378 -5.25 -12.14 20.97
N PRO A 379 -5.69 -11.06 21.65
CA PRO A 379 -5.66 -9.73 21.06
C PRO A 379 -4.26 -9.12 21.12
N ILE A 380 -3.86 -8.51 20.01
CA ILE A 380 -2.75 -7.56 19.90
C ILE A 380 -3.34 -6.19 19.62
N MET A 381 -2.83 -5.14 20.27
CA MET A 381 -3.46 -3.82 20.19
C MET A 381 -2.46 -2.65 20.18
N SER A 382 -2.90 -1.55 19.57
CA SER A 382 -2.33 -0.22 19.74
C SER A 382 -3.45 0.79 19.98
N GLY A 383 -3.17 1.87 20.70
CA GLY A 383 -4.15 2.92 21.02
C GLY A 383 -5.11 2.65 22.16
N PHE A 384 -5.11 1.42 22.71
CA PHE A 384 -5.97 1.05 23.82
C PHE A 384 -5.21 0.36 24.96
N ARG A 385 -5.65 0.60 26.19
CA ARG A 385 -5.35 -0.23 27.36
C ARG A 385 -6.61 -0.97 27.79
N VAL A 386 -6.46 -2.25 28.11
CA VAL A 386 -7.55 -3.14 28.53
C VAL A 386 -7.16 -3.79 29.86
N SER A 387 -7.98 -3.55 30.88
CA SER A 387 -7.94 -4.31 32.13
C SER A 387 -8.97 -5.42 32.05
N TRP A 388 -8.57 -6.64 32.38
CA TRP A 388 -9.43 -7.83 32.31
C TRP A 388 -9.10 -8.81 33.45
N ASP A 389 -10.03 -9.69 33.78
CA ASP A 389 -9.89 -10.70 34.84
C ASP A 389 -10.12 -12.10 34.26
N GLY A 390 -9.02 -12.84 34.08
CA GLY A 390 -9.07 -14.20 33.54
C GLY A 390 -9.77 -15.23 34.42
N SER A 391 -10.02 -14.92 35.71
CA SER A 391 -10.78 -15.80 36.61
C SER A 391 -12.29 -15.72 36.41
N LYS A 392 -12.79 -14.67 35.73
CA LYS A 392 -14.21 -14.50 35.45
C LYS A 392 -14.70 -15.43 34.33
N PRO A 393 -16.00 -15.77 34.32
CA PRO A 393 -16.62 -16.50 33.22
C PRO A 393 -16.36 -15.83 31.86
N VAL A 394 -16.25 -16.64 30.81
CA VAL A 394 -16.16 -16.16 29.42
C VAL A 394 -17.33 -15.21 29.14
N GLY A 395 -17.04 -14.07 28.50
CA GLY A 395 -18.02 -13.00 28.26
C GLY A 395 -18.14 -11.97 29.39
N GLN A 396 -17.42 -12.15 30.50
CA GLN A 396 -17.37 -11.21 31.63
C GLN A 396 -15.93 -10.88 32.04
N ARG A 397 -14.96 -11.11 31.16
CA ARG A 397 -13.53 -10.99 31.48
C ARG A 397 -13.04 -9.56 31.34
N VAL A 398 -13.53 -8.80 30.37
CA VAL A 398 -13.08 -7.43 30.15
C VAL A 398 -13.68 -6.52 31.22
N LEU A 399 -12.85 -5.78 31.95
CA LEU A 399 -13.32 -4.90 33.01
C LEU A 399 -13.45 -3.47 32.52
N ARG A 400 -12.35 -2.92 31.99
CA ARG A 400 -12.21 -1.51 31.64
C ARG A 400 -11.32 -1.36 30.41
N VAL A 401 -11.59 -0.32 29.62
CA VAL A 401 -10.88 0.01 28.40
C VAL A 401 -10.58 1.49 28.42
N TRP A 402 -9.36 1.88 28.06
CA TRP A 402 -8.94 3.28 27.92
C TRP A 402 -8.34 3.53 26.55
N LEU A 403 -8.60 4.71 25.99
CA LEU A 403 -7.78 5.28 24.93
C LEU A 403 -6.43 5.68 25.51
N LEU A 404 -5.37 5.42 24.76
CA LEU A 404 -4.00 5.77 25.11
C LEU A 404 -3.48 6.94 24.28
N GLU A 405 -2.67 7.77 24.91
CA GLU A 405 -1.84 8.78 24.25
C GLU A 405 -0.40 8.73 24.76
N GLU A 406 0.52 9.30 23.99
CA GLU A 406 1.92 9.45 24.42
C GLU A 406 2.03 10.55 25.46
N SER A 407 2.75 10.27 26.54
CA SER A 407 3.04 11.25 27.58
C SER A 407 3.89 12.37 27.01
N THR A 408 3.53 13.60 27.34
CA THR A 408 4.39 14.78 27.13
C THR A 408 5.59 14.82 28.09
N LYS A 409 5.66 13.90 29.06
CA LYS A 409 6.78 13.76 30.00
C LYS A 409 7.60 12.51 29.64
N LEU A 410 8.91 12.68 29.58
CA LEU A 410 9.84 11.57 29.38
C LEU A 410 10.00 10.75 30.66
N GLY A 411 10.11 9.43 30.49
CA GLY A 411 10.56 8.50 31.52
C GLY A 411 12.03 8.70 31.87
N LYS A 412 12.49 7.98 32.91
CA LYS A 412 13.91 8.01 33.34
C LYS A 412 14.87 7.48 32.28
N ASP A 413 14.36 6.74 31.30
CA ASP A 413 15.04 6.22 30.13
C ASP A 413 15.05 7.19 28.95
N GLY A 414 14.52 8.41 29.12
CA GLY A 414 14.45 9.43 28.07
C GLY A 414 13.40 9.15 27.01
N LYS A 415 12.44 8.25 27.25
CA LYS A 415 11.41 7.85 26.28
C LYS A 415 10.00 8.25 26.74
N PRO A 416 9.10 8.62 25.82
CA PRO A 416 7.70 8.81 26.17
C PRO A 416 7.07 7.48 26.60
N SER A 417 6.12 7.55 27.53
CA SER A 417 5.34 6.40 28.00
C SER A 417 3.87 6.57 27.59
N LEU A 418 3.14 5.46 27.44
CA LEU A 418 1.71 5.52 27.18
C LEU A 418 0.92 5.78 28.46
N VAL A 419 0.08 6.80 28.43
CA VAL A 419 -0.81 7.19 29.53
C VAL A 419 -2.28 7.05 29.14
N ASP A 420 -3.11 6.79 30.14
CA ASP A 420 -4.56 6.70 29.96
C ASP A 420 -5.11 8.11 29.69
N LYS A 421 -5.76 8.29 28.54
CA LYS A 421 -6.38 9.55 28.13
C LYS A 421 -7.84 9.62 28.56
N GLU A 422 -8.64 8.67 28.06
CA GLU A 422 -10.09 8.66 28.21
C GLU A 422 -10.56 7.22 28.41
N GLU A 423 -11.41 6.97 29.40
CA GLU A 423 -12.05 5.66 29.56
C GLU A 423 -13.15 5.46 28.51
N VAL A 424 -13.08 4.36 27.78
CA VAL A 424 -14.11 3.92 26.84
C VAL A 424 -15.20 3.19 27.63
N LEU A 425 -16.31 3.90 27.89
CA LEU A 425 -17.46 3.31 28.58
C LEU A 425 -18.20 2.34 27.65
N ARG A 426 -18.60 1.17 28.17
CA ARG A 426 -19.43 0.18 27.44
C ARG A 426 -20.71 0.77 26.85
N THR A 427 -21.27 1.78 27.53
CA THR A 427 -22.50 2.50 27.16
C THR A 427 -22.24 3.73 26.28
N SER A 428 -20.99 3.99 25.89
CA SER A 428 -20.64 5.12 25.04
C SER A 428 -21.37 5.04 23.70
N THR A 429 -21.93 6.15 23.27
CA THR A 429 -22.54 6.33 21.94
C THR A 429 -21.55 6.84 20.90
N ARG A 430 -20.31 7.17 21.32
CA ARG A 430 -19.22 7.57 20.41
C ARG A 430 -18.91 6.42 19.44
N LYS A 431 -18.67 6.81 18.19
CA LYS A 431 -18.09 5.93 17.17
C LYS A 431 -16.58 5.94 17.29
N TYR A 432 -15.97 4.77 17.14
CA TYR A 432 -14.53 4.58 17.18
C TYR A 432 -14.06 4.05 15.83
N LEU A 433 -12.91 4.52 15.37
CA LEU A 433 -12.21 3.99 14.21
C LEU A 433 -11.22 2.92 14.66
N LEU A 434 -11.47 1.68 14.26
CA LEU A 434 -10.62 0.55 14.57
C LEU A 434 -9.96 0.04 13.30
N MET A 435 -8.63 0.00 13.30
CA MET A 435 -7.85 -0.65 12.25
C MET A 435 -7.70 -2.14 12.55
N VAL A 436 -7.98 -2.97 11.56
CA VAL A 436 -8.01 -4.43 11.68
C VAL A 436 -7.56 -5.10 10.38
N GLY A 437 -7.16 -6.37 10.42
CA GLY A 437 -7.07 -7.18 9.19
C GLY A 437 -8.44 -7.54 8.65
N GLU A 438 -8.61 -7.65 7.33
CA GLU A 438 -9.87 -8.06 6.70
C GLU A 438 -10.39 -9.38 7.26
N TYR A 439 -9.50 -10.34 7.55
CA TYR A 439 -9.88 -11.65 8.12
C TYR A 439 -10.72 -11.50 9.39
N ILE A 440 -10.34 -10.64 10.34
CA ILE A 440 -11.14 -10.42 11.55
C ILE A 440 -12.29 -9.42 11.32
N ALA A 441 -12.14 -8.48 10.39
CA ALA A 441 -13.21 -7.54 9.99
C ALA A 441 -14.41 -8.26 9.37
N THR A 442 -14.20 -9.45 8.80
CA THR A 442 -15.23 -10.30 8.21
C THR A 442 -15.69 -11.42 9.14
N GLY A 443 -15.21 -11.44 10.39
CA GLY A 443 -15.66 -12.37 11.43
C GLY A 443 -14.74 -13.57 11.70
N GLY A 444 -13.57 -13.64 11.05
CA GLY A 444 -12.55 -14.65 11.31
C GLY A 444 -12.19 -14.74 12.80
N ASP A 445 -11.75 -15.92 13.26
CA ASP A 445 -11.37 -16.20 14.66
C ASP A 445 -12.45 -15.91 15.74
N GLY A 446 -13.73 -15.84 15.34
CA GLY A 446 -14.85 -15.56 16.25
C GLY A 446 -15.13 -14.08 16.45
N TYR A 447 -14.58 -13.22 15.59
CA TYR A 447 -14.82 -11.78 15.62
C TYR A 447 -16.09 -11.39 14.85
N GLU A 448 -17.14 -12.22 14.84
CA GLU A 448 -18.37 -11.96 14.05
C GLU A 448 -19.04 -10.62 14.42
N THR A 449 -18.81 -10.13 15.64
CA THR A 449 -19.27 -8.81 16.07
C THR A 449 -18.65 -7.65 15.28
N LEU A 450 -17.53 -7.86 14.58
CA LEU A 450 -16.85 -6.89 13.71
C LEU A 450 -17.29 -7.02 12.25
N ALA A 451 -18.04 -8.07 11.91
CA ALA A 451 -18.58 -8.24 10.56
C ALA A 451 -19.65 -7.18 10.25
N ASN A 452 -19.78 -6.85 8.95
CA ASN A 452 -20.78 -5.91 8.42
C ASN A 452 -20.72 -4.50 9.05
N LYS A 453 -19.54 -4.09 9.54
CA LYS A 453 -19.31 -2.71 9.98
C LYS A 453 -19.07 -1.80 8.78
N LYS A 454 -19.26 -0.51 9.00
CA LYS A 454 -19.00 0.50 7.98
C LYS A 454 -17.48 0.58 7.78
N PHE A 455 -17.01 0.19 6.60
CA PHE A 455 -15.63 0.37 6.18
C PHE A 455 -15.38 1.85 5.85
N ILE A 456 -14.29 2.37 6.40
CA ILE A 456 -13.76 3.71 6.10
C ILE A 456 -12.61 3.57 5.10
N ILE A 457 -11.68 2.66 5.39
CA ILE A 457 -10.74 2.11 4.41
C ILE A 457 -11.25 0.71 4.10
N THR A 458 -11.60 0.47 2.84
CA THR A 458 -12.20 -0.79 2.37
C THR A 458 -11.13 -1.83 2.04
N PRO A 459 -11.48 -3.12 1.87
CA PRO A 459 -10.53 -4.11 1.34
C PRO A 459 -9.92 -3.71 0.00
N GLU A 460 -10.68 -3.01 -0.85
CA GLU A 460 -10.25 -2.50 -2.17
C GLU A 460 -9.16 -1.43 -2.08
N ASN A 461 -9.02 -0.74 -0.95
CA ASN A 461 -7.97 0.27 -0.75
C ASN A 461 -6.95 -0.16 0.30
N GLY A 462 -7.20 -1.29 0.94
CA GLY A 462 -6.39 -1.82 2.00
C GLY A 462 -5.12 -2.46 1.46
N GLN A 463 -4.06 -2.43 2.25
CA GLN A 463 -2.75 -2.98 1.90
C GLN A 463 -2.39 -4.13 2.84
N PRO A 464 -1.63 -5.14 2.37
CA PRO A 464 -1.13 -6.19 3.24
C PRO A 464 -0.30 -5.64 4.41
N LYS A 465 -0.38 -6.28 5.58
CA LYS A 465 0.38 -5.89 6.79
C LYS A 465 1.88 -5.83 6.53
N SER A 466 2.39 -6.81 5.77
CA SER A 466 3.78 -6.88 5.32
C SER A 466 4.19 -5.66 4.51
N ALA A 467 3.32 -5.18 3.60
CA ALA A 467 3.58 -4.01 2.78
C ALA A 467 3.64 -2.74 3.63
N LEU A 468 2.69 -2.57 4.56
CA LEU A 468 2.64 -1.42 5.46
C LEU A 468 3.85 -1.36 6.42
N VAL A 469 4.22 -2.49 7.03
CA VAL A 469 5.41 -2.55 7.90
C VAL A 469 6.69 -2.36 7.09
N ARG A 470 6.76 -2.89 5.86
CA ARG A 470 7.92 -2.67 4.99
C ARG A 470 8.04 -1.21 4.55
N LYS A 471 6.93 -0.55 4.23
CA LYS A 471 6.87 0.88 3.92
C LYS A 471 7.44 1.69 5.08
N PHE A 472 6.97 1.42 6.30
CA PHE A 472 7.53 2.01 7.52
C PHE A 472 9.04 1.77 7.63
N LEU A 473 9.53 0.54 7.46
CA LEU A 473 10.95 0.21 7.60
C LEU A 473 11.83 0.93 6.56
N LEU A 474 11.37 1.03 5.31
CA LEU A 474 12.08 1.77 4.27
C LEU A 474 12.11 3.26 4.56
N GLY A 475 10.97 3.85 4.96
CA GLY A 475 10.91 5.26 5.35
C GLY A 475 11.74 5.56 6.60
N ALA A 476 11.80 4.64 7.56
CA ALA A 476 12.68 4.69 8.73
C ALA A 476 14.16 4.64 8.35
N GLN A 477 14.53 3.77 7.41
CA GLN A 477 15.89 3.69 6.87
C GLN A 477 16.27 4.96 6.10
N PHE A 478 15.35 5.50 5.29
CA PHE A 478 15.53 6.76 4.59
C PHE A 478 15.70 7.91 5.59
N LEU A 479 14.87 7.99 6.63
CA LEU A 479 15.01 8.99 7.69
C LEU A 479 16.37 8.88 8.39
N ASN A 480 16.81 7.67 8.76
CA ASN A 480 18.13 7.44 9.32
C ASN A 480 19.23 8.00 8.41
N LYS A 481 19.14 7.76 7.09
CA LYS A 481 20.07 8.32 6.11
C LYS A 481 20.07 9.85 6.13
N GLN A 482 18.88 10.47 6.05
CA GLN A 482 18.73 11.92 6.02
C GLN A 482 19.20 12.59 7.31
N LEU A 483 19.06 11.93 8.47
CA LEU A 483 19.55 12.45 9.74
C LEU A 483 21.10 12.47 9.81
N GLN A 484 21.78 11.54 9.13
CA GLN A 484 23.24 11.53 9.02
C GLN A 484 23.78 12.59 8.04
N GLU A 485 22.92 13.12 7.17
CA GLU A 485 23.25 14.19 6.22
C GLU A 485 23.14 15.57 6.87
N LYS A 486 23.95 16.52 6.36
CA LYS A 486 23.83 17.92 6.76
C LYS A 486 22.46 18.47 6.34
N PRO A 487 21.87 19.41 7.10
CA PRO A 487 20.54 19.96 6.80
C PRO A 487 20.37 20.43 5.35
N GLU A 488 21.40 21.03 4.75
CA GLU A 488 21.42 21.52 3.37
C GLU A 488 21.39 20.42 2.30
N ASP A 489 21.90 19.22 2.64
CA ASP A 489 22.02 18.08 1.71
C ASP A 489 20.75 17.21 1.71
N ARG A 490 19.90 17.37 2.73
CA ARG A 490 18.63 16.64 2.86
C ARG A 490 17.66 16.98 1.73
N SER A 491 16.88 15.99 1.33
CA SER A 491 15.72 16.17 0.45
C SER A 491 14.74 17.22 1.02
N PRO A 492 14.06 18.02 0.18
CA PRO A 492 13.11 19.03 0.64
C PRO A 492 12.02 18.46 1.54
N ARG A 493 11.50 17.27 1.23
CA ARG A 493 10.44 16.64 2.02
C ARG A 493 10.97 16.08 3.33
N ALA A 494 12.15 15.45 3.36
CA ALA A 494 12.76 15.07 4.63
C ALA A 494 13.00 16.27 5.55
N ARG A 495 13.45 17.42 5.01
CA ARG A 495 13.55 18.66 5.79
C ARG A 495 12.22 19.08 6.38
N GLU A 496 11.15 19.10 5.57
CA GLU A 496 9.81 19.47 6.04
C GLU A 496 9.31 18.53 7.15
N VAL A 497 9.48 17.22 6.97
CA VAL A 497 9.08 16.19 7.95
C VAL A 497 9.89 16.33 9.24
N ILE A 498 11.22 16.46 9.15
CA ILE A 498 12.10 16.63 10.31
C ILE A 498 11.80 17.93 11.07
N ASP A 499 11.63 19.04 10.36
CA ASP A 499 11.27 20.32 10.96
C ASP A 499 9.87 20.29 11.58
N GLY A 500 8.94 19.55 10.97
CA GLY A 500 7.60 19.30 11.49
C GLY A 500 7.62 18.58 12.84
N MET A 501 8.43 17.52 12.96
CA MET A 501 8.64 16.80 14.22
C MET A 501 9.20 17.72 15.32
N ARG A 502 10.19 18.55 14.99
CA ARG A 502 10.76 19.54 15.93
C ARG A 502 9.73 20.59 16.38
N LYS A 503 8.85 21.03 15.48
CA LYS A 503 7.82 22.04 15.80
C LYS A 503 6.66 21.49 16.63
N GLN A 504 6.22 20.26 16.39
CA GLN A 504 5.17 19.61 17.19
C GLN A 504 5.63 19.34 18.63
N SER A 505 6.94 19.25 18.82
CA SER A 505 7.55 19.12 20.14
C SER A 505 7.39 20.42 20.93
N ARG A 506 7.87 21.56 20.41
CA ARG A 506 7.92 22.83 21.17
C ARG A 506 6.56 23.26 21.75
N PRO A 507 6.43 23.48 23.08
CA PRO A 507 5.17 23.92 23.67
C PRO A 507 4.77 25.29 23.12
N THR A 508 3.51 25.41 22.70
CA THR A 508 2.88 26.71 22.49
C THR A 508 2.83 27.43 23.84
N LYS A 509 3.68 28.46 24.05
CA LYS A 509 3.65 29.28 25.27
C LYS A 509 2.21 29.69 25.63
N PRO A 510 1.80 29.61 26.91
CA PRO A 510 0.65 30.37 27.36
C PRO A 510 0.98 31.86 27.19
N ARG A 511 0.09 32.61 26.55
CA ARG A 511 0.16 34.07 26.61
C ARG A 511 -0.13 34.53 28.05
N SER A 512 0.65 35.51 28.50
CA SER A 512 0.62 36.28 29.75
C SER A 512 1.11 35.60 31.03
N GLY A 513 2.31 36.01 31.46
CA GLY A 513 2.90 35.81 32.79
C GLY A 513 4.16 36.67 32.92
N SER A 514 4.38 37.29 34.07
CA SER A 514 5.47 38.26 34.32
C SER A 514 6.85 37.58 34.31
N LEU A 515 7.89 38.31 33.91
CA LEU A 515 9.29 37.85 33.86
C LEU A 515 9.82 37.31 35.21
N PHE A 516 9.14 37.65 36.32
CA PHE A 516 9.50 37.22 37.67
C PHE A 516 9.01 35.81 38.05
N ASP A 517 8.01 35.24 37.36
CA ASP A 517 7.53 33.87 37.63
C ASP A 517 8.45 32.80 37.01
N ILE A 518 9.33 33.19 36.08
CA ILE A 518 10.22 32.29 35.34
C ILE A 518 11.48 31.93 36.14
N LEU A 519 11.83 32.69 37.17
CA LEU A 519 13.10 32.56 37.90
C LEU A 519 13.01 31.76 39.22
N SER A 520 11.82 31.34 39.66
CA SER A 520 11.66 30.57 40.92
C SER A 520 11.54 29.06 40.75
N ASP A 521 11.31 28.54 39.54
CA ASP A 521 11.23 27.09 39.29
C ASP A 521 12.51 26.58 38.62
N THR A 522 13.44 26.09 39.45
CA THR A 522 14.63 25.35 38.99
C THR A 522 14.48 23.83 39.13
N THR A 523 13.24 23.32 39.14
CA THR A 523 12.97 21.87 39.21
C THR A 523 12.07 21.28 38.13
N ASP A 524 11.54 22.07 37.19
CA ASP A 524 10.75 21.56 36.06
C ASP A 524 11.39 21.94 34.71
N LEU A 525 12.50 21.28 34.40
CA LEU A 525 13.02 21.29 33.03
C LEU A 525 12.15 20.36 32.16
N VAL A 526 11.12 20.94 31.56
CA VAL A 526 10.36 20.34 30.45
C VAL A 526 11.27 20.35 29.22
N PHE A 527 12.02 19.27 29.01
CA PHE A 527 12.73 19.02 27.77
C PHE A 527 11.87 18.20 26.82
N ASP A 528 11.83 18.63 25.58
CA ASP A 528 10.90 18.17 24.56
C ASP A 528 11.30 16.84 23.92
N THR A 529 10.30 16.02 23.61
CA THR A 529 10.50 14.61 23.23
C THR A 529 11.23 14.43 21.89
N ALA A 530 10.97 15.25 20.85
CA ALA A 530 11.70 15.13 19.59
C ALA A 530 12.96 16.00 19.51
N ASP A 531 13.03 17.14 20.22
CA ASP A 531 14.28 17.93 20.27
C ASP A 531 15.35 17.10 21.01
N LEU A 532 15.03 16.35 22.07
CA LEU A 532 16.01 15.44 22.70
C LEU A 532 16.28 14.16 21.88
N VAL A 533 15.28 13.59 21.19
CA VAL A 533 15.53 12.45 20.27
C VAL A 533 16.43 12.87 19.11
N LEU A 534 16.28 14.09 18.59
CA LEU A 534 17.10 14.62 17.51
C LEU A 534 18.46 15.19 18.01
N ASP A 535 18.53 15.73 19.23
CA ASP A 535 19.77 16.22 19.86
C ASP A 535 20.61 15.06 20.42
N ILE A 536 20.01 13.93 20.84
CA ILE A 536 20.72 12.66 21.12
C ILE A 536 21.27 12.06 19.81
N VAL A 537 20.54 12.22 18.70
CA VAL A 537 20.99 11.82 17.36
C VAL A 537 22.20 12.64 16.89
N ASP A 538 22.33 13.90 17.34
CA ASP A 538 23.47 14.76 16.98
C ASP A 538 24.79 14.34 17.68
N ASP A 539 24.76 13.68 18.84
CA ASP A 539 26.00 13.35 19.60
C ASP A 539 26.30 11.86 19.82
N LEU A 540 25.36 10.91 19.76
CA LEU A 540 25.66 9.46 19.79
C LEU A 540 24.44 8.62 19.35
N ILE A 541 24.48 7.99 18.16
CA ILE A 541 24.12 6.59 17.83
C ILE A 541 23.96 6.46 16.29
N PRO A 542 24.50 5.44 15.61
CA PRO A 542 24.33 5.25 14.15
C PRO A 542 22.91 4.93 13.64
N ALA A 543 21.88 4.87 14.48
CA ALA A 543 20.52 4.48 14.14
C ALA A 543 19.52 4.96 15.21
N VAL A 544 18.44 5.63 14.80
CA VAL A 544 17.30 5.92 15.68
C VAL A 544 16.81 4.61 16.31
N LEU A 545 16.63 4.59 17.64
CA LEU A 545 16.00 3.47 18.33
C LEU A 545 14.49 3.56 18.13
N TRP A 546 13.96 2.69 17.26
CA TRP A 546 12.53 2.63 16.95
C TRP A 546 11.78 1.89 18.06
N SER A 547 11.59 2.59 19.18
CA SER A 547 10.61 2.29 20.24
C SER A 547 9.41 3.23 20.12
N ILE A 548 8.35 2.99 20.92
CA ILE A 548 7.07 3.72 20.90
C ILE A 548 7.28 5.24 20.76
N SER A 549 7.02 5.76 19.56
CA SER A 549 7.01 7.18 19.23
C SER A 549 6.18 7.39 17.96
N ALA A 550 4.95 7.86 18.14
CA ALA A 550 4.02 8.17 17.07
C ALA A 550 4.61 9.20 16.09
N PRO A 551 5.27 10.30 16.52
CA PRO A 551 5.89 11.25 15.58
C PRO A 551 6.91 10.59 14.64
N LEU A 552 7.77 9.71 15.16
CA LEU A 552 8.76 9.00 14.34
C LEU A 552 8.09 8.03 13.38
N ILE A 553 7.10 7.26 13.84
CA ILE A 553 6.36 6.30 13.00
C ILE A 553 5.62 7.02 11.87
N ILE A 554 4.96 8.14 12.19
CA ILE A 554 4.28 8.98 11.20
C ILE A 554 5.30 9.53 10.18
N ALA A 555 6.43 10.06 10.64
CA ALA A 555 7.48 10.56 9.76
C ALA A 555 8.03 9.49 8.81
N ALA A 556 8.26 8.28 9.31
CA ALA A 556 8.69 7.15 8.49
C ALA A 556 7.65 6.79 7.42
N HIS A 557 6.36 6.73 7.77
CA HIS A 557 5.30 6.47 6.77
C HIS A 557 5.23 7.57 5.72
N LEU A 558 5.23 8.85 6.11
CA LEU A 558 5.21 9.98 5.19
C LEU A 558 6.38 9.92 4.20
N LEU A 559 7.59 9.63 4.68
CA LEU A 559 8.75 9.49 3.80
C LEU A 559 8.65 8.23 2.93
N GLY A 560 8.16 7.11 3.47
CA GLY A 560 7.94 5.89 2.70
C GLY A 560 6.92 6.05 1.56
N ASP A 561 5.94 6.95 1.72
CA ASP A 561 4.91 7.28 0.73
C ASP A 561 5.36 8.35 -0.29
N GLU A 562 6.19 9.30 0.12
CA GLU A 562 6.43 10.52 -0.68
C GLU A 562 7.85 10.63 -1.24
N GLU A 563 8.78 9.79 -0.79
CA GLU A 563 10.17 9.82 -1.25
C GLU A 563 10.55 8.60 -2.09
N ASP A 564 11.56 8.81 -2.93
CA ASP A 564 12.18 7.74 -3.68
C ASP A 564 13.20 6.98 -2.82
N MET A 565 12.85 5.77 -2.41
CA MET A 565 13.77 4.92 -1.64
C MET A 565 15.00 4.47 -2.45
N GLY A 566 14.94 4.53 -3.79
CA GLY A 566 16.06 4.19 -4.67
C GLY A 566 16.70 2.84 -4.34
N LEU A 567 18.03 2.85 -4.21
CA LEU A 567 18.82 1.67 -3.89
C LEU A 567 18.84 1.33 -2.38
N LEU A 568 18.03 1.97 -1.53
CA LEU A 568 17.72 1.44 -0.19
C LEU A 568 16.81 0.21 -0.28
N ASP A 569 16.03 0.08 -1.36
CA ASP A 569 15.19 -1.10 -1.59
C ASP A 569 16.04 -2.33 -2.00
N PRO A 570 15.98 -3.45 -1.24
CA PRO A 570 16.64 -4.71 -1.60
C PRO A 570 16.38 -5.21 -3.03
N TYR A 571 15.14 -5.12 -3.51
CA TYR A 571 14.76 -5.58 -4.83
C TYR A 571 15.41 -4.75 -5.92
N GLU A 572 15.37 -3.41 -5.78
CA GLU A 572 15.96 -2.52 -6.78
C GLU A 572 17.49 -2.64 -6.82
N ARG A 573 18.16 -2.86 -5.68
CA ARG A 573 19.59 -3.20 -5.68
C ARG A 573 19.88 -4.46 -6.47
N GLU A 574 19.17 -5.55 -6.19
CA GLU A 574 19.44 -6.83 -6.84
C GLU A 574 19.05 -6.83 -8.32
N ARG A 575 17.96 -6.17 -8.68
CA ARG A 575 17.56 -5.95 -10.07
C ARG A 575 18.65 -5.19 -10.83
N THR A 576 19.15 -4.11 -10.26
CA THR A 576 20.22 -3.28 -10.86
C THR A 576 21.52 -4.07 -11.00
N ARG A 577 21.87 -4.89 -10.02
CA ARG A 577 23.02 -5.81 -10.09
C ARG A 577 22.88 -6.81 -11.23
N ARG A 578 21.67 -7.34 -11.45
CA ARG A 578 21.37 -8.34 -12.49
C ARG A 578 21.21 -7.76 -13.89
N SER A 579 20.91 -6.47 -14.04
CA SER A 579 20.79 -5.84 -15.37
C SER A 579 22.14 -5.67 -16.08
N GLY A 580 23.27 -5.76 -15.34
CA GLY A 580 24.61 -5.85 -15.93
C GLY A 580 25.14 -4.57 -16.57
N GLU A 581 24.58 -3.40 -16.23
CA GLU A 581 25.13 -2.11 -16.64
C GLU A 581 26.30 -1.75 -15.72
N ASP A 582 27.55 -1.86 -16.21
CA ASP A 582 28.79 -1.67 -15.43
C ASP A 582 28.86 -0.33 -14.68
N ALA A 583 28.27 0.73 -15.23
CA ALA A 583 28.19 2.05 -14.59
C ALA A 583 27.36 2.02 -13.29
N ASN A 584 26.39 1.11 -13.17
CA ASN A 584 25.49 1.01 -12.03
C ASN A 584 26.05 0.13 -10.90
N LEU A 585 27.11 -0.67 -11.15
CA LEU A 585 27.66 -1.57 -10.13
C LEU A 585 28.41 -0.84 -9.02
N LEU A 586 29.10 0.27 -9.34
CA LEU A 586 29.73 1.12 -8.33
C LEU A 586 28.69 1.78 -7.43
N ASP A 587 27.59 2.26 -8.03
CA ASP A 587 26.48 2.88 -7.31
C ASP A 587 25.75 1.85 -6.42
N VAL A 588 25.57 0.62 -6.91
CA VAL A 588 25.01 -0.48 -6.09
C VAL A 588 25.91 -0.79 -4.90
N ASN A 589 27.22 -0.88 -5.09
CA ASN A 589 28.17 -1.17 -3.99
C ASN A 589 28.22 -0.02 -2.97
N ALA A 590 28.12 1.22 -3.41
CA ALA A 590 28.02 2.39 -2.52
C ALA A 590 26.70 2.37 -1.74
N ALA A 591 25.59 2.14 -2.44
CA ALA A 591 24.26 2.06 -1.84
C ALA A 591 24.13 0.90 -0.85
N GLU A 592 24.79 -0.23 -1.07
CA GLU A 592 24.82 -1.35 -0.12
C GLU A 592 25.47 -0.94 1.20
N LYS A 593 26.59 -0.19 1.16
CA LYS A 593 27.22 0.34 2.37
C LYS A 593 26.33 1.34 3.09
N ASP A 594 25.65 2.21 2.35
CA ASP A 594 24.71 3.17 2.94
C ASP A 594 23.50 2.45 3.56
N ALA A 595 22.97 1.45 2.87
CA ALA A 595 21.88 0.63 3.37
C ALA A 595 22.28 -0.06 4.68
N GLU A 596 23.47 -0.66 4.76
CA GLU A 596 23.95 -1.31 5.99
C GLU A 596 24.10 -0.36 7.17
N LYS A 597 24.53 0.89 6.94
CA LYS A 597 24.69 1.91 7.99
C LYS A 597 23.38 2.50 8.49
N THR A 598 22.30 2.35 7.72
CA THR A 598 21.02 3.04 7.96
C THR A 598 19.92 2.09 8.40
N ILE A 599 20.21 0.77 8.52
CA ILE A 599 19.25 -0.24 8.94
C ILE A 599 18.55 0.17 10.25
N PRO A 600 17.22 0.20 10.30
CA PRO A 600 16.48 0.47 11.52
C PRO A 600 16.78 -0.55 12.62
N VAL A 601 17.07 -0.06 13.82
CA VAL A 601 17.19 -0.89 15.03
C VAL A 601 15.91 -0.76 15.83
N ILE A 602 15.18 -1.87 15.99
CA ILE A 602 13.91 -1.92 16.70
C ILE A 602 14.12 -2.40 18.14
N GLN A 603 13.36 -1.80 19.06
CA GLN A 603 13.32 -2.23 20.46
C GLN A 603 11.86 -2.30 20.94
N PRO A 604 11.08 -3.29 20.46
CA PRO A 604 9.73 -3.54 20.94
C PRO A 604 9.67 -3.68 22.48
N VAL A 605 8.59 -3.21 23.10
CA VAL A 605 8.39 -3.28 24.56
C VAL A 605 6.98 -3.72 24.95
N VAL A 606 6.86 -4.31 26.14
CA VAL A 606 5.59 -4.51 26.84
C VAL A 606 5.37 -3.31 27.75
N ASP A 607 4.28 -2.59 27.55
CA ASP A 607 3.97 -1.30 28.20
C ASP A 607 2.61 -1.34 28.93
N GLY A 608 2.01 -2.52 29.05
CA GLY A 608 0.84 -2.76 29.89
C GLY A 608 -0.47 -2.38 29.20
N ARG A 609 -0.57 -2.60 27.89
CA ARG A 609 -1.83 -2.46 27.12
C ARG A 609 -2.85 -3.54 27.47
N LEU A 610 -2.42 -4.71 27.96
CA LEU A 610 -3.33 -5.82 28.27
C LEU A 610 -3.06 -6.39 29.67
N GLN A 611 -3.80 -5.89 30.66
CA GLN A 611 -3.54 -6.13 32.08
C GLN A 611 -4.53 -7.16 32.64
N ASN A 612 -4.06 -8.37 32.91
CA ASN A 612 -4.83 -9.38 33.64
C ASN A 612 -4.74 -9.11 35.15
N VAL A 613 -5.84 -8.73 35.79
CA VAL A 613 -5.89 -8.40 37.22
C VAL A 613 -6.34 -9.58 38.10
N ALA A 614 -6.42 -10.79 37.53
CA ALA A 614 -6.73 -11.99 38.29
C ALA A 614 -5.70 -12.21 39.42
N GLY A 615 -6.14 -12.09 40.68
CA GLY A 615 -5.30 -12.30 41.87
C GLY A 615 -4.61 -11.04 42.45
N SER A 616 -4.90 -9.85 41.92
CA SER A 616 -4.38 -8.56 42.44
C SER A 616 -5.39 -7.79 43.34
N ALA A 617 -6.27 -8.51 44.03
CA ALA A 617 -7.21 -7.96 45.01
C ALA A 617 -6.93 -8.51 46.42
#